data_AF-A0AAE1TIJ7-F1
#
_entry.id   AF-A0AAE1TIJ7-F1
#
_cell.length_a   1.000
_cell.length_b   1.000
_cell.length_c   1.000
_cell.angle_alpha   90.00
_cell.angle_beta   90.00
_cell.angle_gamma   90.00
#
_symmetry.space_group_name_H-M   'P 1'
#
loop_
_entity.id
_entity.type
_entity.pdbx_description
1 polymer ?
#
loop_
_entity_poly.entity_id
_entity_poly.type
_entity_poly.pdbx_seq_one_letter_code
_entity_poly.pdbx_strand_id
1 'polypeptide(L)'
;MSQNGKLMPKLDQQSTKLLNLTVLQRIDPFVEEILITAAHVTFYEFNIDLSQCSRKNVEGSLFVVKSLAYLYLISIFFLSYFHEL
;
A
#
# COMPACT_ATOMS: atom_id res chain seq x y z
N MET A 1 30.99 7.15 -25.95
CA MET A 1 29.98 6.10 -25.71
C MET A 1 30.01 5.74 -24.24
N SER A 2 28.96 6.04 -23.47
CA SER A 2 28.64 5.37 -22.20
C SER A 2 27.18 5.71 -21.86
N GLN A 3 26.30 4.72 -22.05
CA GLN A 3 24.89 4.77 -21.64
C GLN A 3 24.77 4.54 -20.12
N ASN A 4 23.57 4.79 -19.59
CA ASN A 4 23.04 4.39 -18.28
C ASN A 4 23.03 5.43 -17.16
N GLY A 5 22.64 6.67 -17.48
CA GLY A 5 21.75 7.38 -16.56
C GLY A 5 20.42 6.64 -16.56
N LYS A 6 20.08 5.93 -15.48
CA LYS A 6 18.83 5.18 -15.30
C LYS A 6 17.67 6.12 -15.60
N LEU A 7 17.14 6.07 -16.84
CA LEU A 7 15.91 6.72 -17.25
C LEU A 7 14.81 6.11 -16.39
N MET A 8 14.55 6.72 -15.24
CA MET A 8 13.31 6.47 -14.53
C MET A 8 12.24 6.96 -15.51
N PRO A 9 11.40 6.07 -16.09
CA PRO A 9 10.28 6.57 -16.85
C PRO A 9 9.52 7.45 -15.87
N LYS A 10 9.34 8.72 -16.22
CA LYS A 10 8.47 9.64 -15.47
C LYS A 10 7.07 9.10 -15.70
N LEU A 11 6.73 8.03 -14.98
CA LEU A 11 5.42 7.41 -15.04
C LEU A 11 4.48 8.51 -14.60
N ASP A 12 3.60 8.90 -15.51
CA ASP A 12 2.64 9.94 -15.22
C ASP A 12 1.88 9.58 -13.94
N GLN A 13 1.60 10.58 -13.10
CA GLN A 13 1.00 10.37 -11.79
C GLN A 13 -0.38 9.71 -11.91
N GLN A 14 -1.11 9.98 -13.00
CA GLN A 14 -2.39 9.32 -13.28
C GLN A 14 -2.20 7.87 -13.68
N SER A 15 -1.19 7.57 -14.50
CA SER A 15 -0.84 6.20 -14.89
C SER A 15 -0.47 5.33 -13.68
N THR A 16 0.26 5.90 -12.72
CA THR A 16 0.61 5.22 -11.47
C THR A 16 -0.63 4.96 -10.60
N LYS A 17 -1.53 5.96 -10.46
CA LYS A 17 -2.78 5.81 -9.71
C LYS A 17 -3.68 4.73 -10.31
N LEU A 18 -3.79 4.69 -11.64
CA LEU A 18 -4.59 3.69 -12.36
C LEU A 18 -4.04 2.27 -12.17
N LEU A 19 -2.71 2.11 -12.24
CA LEU A 19 -2.08 0.81 -12.02
C LEU A 19 -2.32 0.33 -10.58
N ASN A 20 -2.13 1.19 -9.59
CA ASN A 20 -2.39 0.86 -8.18
C ASN A 20 -3.86 0.48 -7.97
N LEU A 21 -4.80 1.23 -8.56
CA LEU A 21 -6.22 0.91 -8.47
C LEU A 21 -6.54 -0.45 -9.08
N THR A 22 -5.97 -0.76 -10.25
CA THR A 22 -6.16 -2.05 -10.92
C THR A 22 -5.63 -3.22 -10.07
N VAL A 23 -4.50 -3.03 -9.38
CA VAL A 23 -3.96 -4.06 -8.47
C VAL A 23 -4.87 -4.28 -7.27
N LEU A 24 -5.38 -3.21 -6.66
CA LEU A 24 -6.33 -3.32 -5.55
C LEU A 24 -7.64 -3.98 -5.98
N GLN A 25 -8.14 -3.65 -7.17
CA GLN A 25 -9.36 -4.24 -7.73
C GLN A 25 -9.25 -5.75 -8.03
N ARG A 26 -8.03 -6.28 -8.19
CA ARG A 26 -7.82 -7.74 -8.29
C ARG A 26 -8.03 -8.46 -6.96
N ILE A 27 -7.82 -7.76 -5.84
CA ILE A 27 -8.01 -8.30 -4.49
C ILE A 27 -9.46 -8.08 -4.03
N ASP A 28 -9.98 -6.87 -4.26
CA ASP A 28 -11.36 -6.50 -3.96
C ASP A 28 -11.98 -5.71 -5.13
N PRO A 29 -12.92 -6.29 -5.89
CA PRO A 29 -13.52 -5.63 -7.06
C PRO A 29 -14.39 -4.42 -6.71
N PHE A 30 -14.75 -4.21 -5.44
CA PHE A 30 -15.59 -3.08 -5.03
C PHE A 30 -14.81 -1.81 -4.71
N VAL A 31 -13.48 -1.83 -4.83
CA VAL A 31 -12.62 -0.66 -4.68
C VAL A 31 -12.94 0.36 -5.79
N GLU A 32 -13.53 1.47 -5.38
CA GLU A 32 -13.95 2.56 -6.26
C GLU A 32 -12.81 3.58 -6.44
N GLU A 33 -12.22 4.02 -5.33
CA GLU A 33 -11.23 5.09 -5.33
C GLU A 33 -10.17 4.90 -4.24
N ILE A 34 -8.91 5.19 -4.60
CA ILE A 34 -7.82 5.36 -3.64
C ILE A 34 -7.87 6.79 -3.09
N LEU A 35 -8.11 6.90 -1.79
CA LEU A 35 -8.16 8.16 -1.06
C LEU A 35 -6.75 8.61 -0.66
N ILE A 36 -5.95 7.69 -0.11
CA ILE A 36 -4.59 7.97 0.40
C ILE A 36 -3.67 6.78 0.11
N THR A 37 -2.41 7.10 -0.18
CA THR A 37 -1.33 6.11 -0.34
C THR A 37 -0.17 6.45 0.58
N ALA A 38 0.40 5.45 1.24
CA ALA A 38 1.67 5.55 1.93
C ALA A 38 2.64 4.48 1.42
N ALA A 39 3.81 4.90 0.95
CA ALA A 39 4.76 4.01 0.29
C ALA A 39 5.53 3.11 1.27
N HIS A 40 5.79 3.58 2.49
CA HIS A 40 6.59 2.84 3.47
C HIS A 40 5.90 2.88 4.83
N VAL A 41 5.29 1.76 5.20
CA VAL A 41 4.56 1.58 6.45
C VAL A 41 5.08 0.32 7.15
N THR A 42 5.24 0.43 8.47
CA THR A 42 5.68 -0.67 9.34
C THR A 42 4.69 -0.82 10.49
N PHE A 43 4.37 -2.06 10.84
CA PHE A 43 3.49 -2.34 11.97
C PHE A 43 4.23 -2.41 13.28
N TYR A 44 3.56 -1.97 14.35
CA TYR A 44 3.98 -2.16 15.73
C TYR A 44 2.86 -2.87 16.47
N GLU A 45 3.24 -3.78 17.35
CA GLU A 45 2.35 -4.46 18.26
C GLU A 45 2.64 -3.97 19.68
N PHE A 46 1.60 -3.54 20.38
CA PHE A 46 1.71 -3.10 21.76
C PHE A 46 1.42 -4.27 22.69
N ASN A 47 2.40 -4.63 23.50
CA ASN A 47 2.25 -5.61 24.56
C ASN A 47 1.78 -4.90 25.83
N ILE A 48 0.55 -5.22 26.28
CA ILE A 48 -0.07 -4.58 27.45
C ILE A 48 0.66 -4.96 28.74
N ASP A 49 1.03 -6.24 28.88
CA ASP A 49 1.67 -6.79 30.09
C ASP A 49 3.04 -6.15 30.37
N LEU A 50 3.83 -5.94 29.30
CA LEU A 50 5.13 -5.28 29.37
C LEU A 50 5.05 -3.77 29.18
N SER A 51 3.89 -3.26 28.78
CA SER A 51 3.65 -1.85 28.40
C SER A 51 4.68 -1.33 27.39
N GLN A 52 5.03 -2.16 26.40
CA GLN A 52 6.06 -1.88 25.41
C GLN A 52 5.56 -2.15 24.00
N CYS A 53 6.05 -1.35 23.05
CA CYS A 53 5.83 -1.58 21.62
C CYS A 53 6.96 -2.46 21.05
N SER A 54 6.60 -3.56 20.39
CA SER A 54 7.51 -4.34 19.56
C SER A 54 7.23 -4.05 18.08
N ARG A 55 8.28 -3.72 17.32
CA ARG A 55 8.20 -3.57 15.87
C ARG A 55 7.92 -4.93 15.23
N LYS A 56 6.86 -5.05 14.43
CA LYS A 56 6.66 -6.22 13.58
C LYS A 56 7.63 -6.16 12.40
N ASN A 57 8.18 -7.31 12.04
CA ASN A 57 9.06 -7.46 10.88
C ASN A 57 8.27 -7.48 9.55
N VAL A 58 7.20 -6.69 9.48
CA VAL A 58 6.29 -6.60 8.35
C VAL A 58 6.29 -5.15 7.87
N GLU A 59 6.87 -4.95 6.71
CA GLU A 59 6.98 -3.66 6.02
C GLU A 59 6.25 -3.72 4.68
N GLY A 60 5.70 -2.60 4.25
CA GLY A 60 4.79 -2.59 3.11
C GLY A 60 4.31 -1.21 2.70
N SER A 61 3.43 -1.22 1.71
CA SER A 61 2.66 -0.05 1.29
C SER A 61 1.23 -0.13 1.79
N LEU A 62 0.66 1.02 2.13
CA LEU A 62 -0.70 1.15 2.65
C LEU A 62 -1.56 1.95 1.68
N PHE A 63 -2.77 1.45 1.45
CA PHE A 63 -3.77 2.09 0.61
C PHE A 63 -5.07 2.23 1.39
N VAL A 64 -5.57 3.46 1.49
CA VAL A 64 -6.88 3.75 2.05
C VAL A 64 -7.83 3.96 0.89
N VAL A 65 -8.91 3.19 0.86
CA VAL A 65 -9.83 3.17 -0.29
C VAL A 65 -11.28 3.35 0.13
N LYS A 66 -12.07 3.91 -0.79
CA LYS A 66 -13.52 3.92 -0.74
C LYS A 66 -14.04 2.69 -1.48
N SER A 67 -14.91 1.93 -0.84
CA SER A 67 -15.59 0.78 -1.44
C SER A 67 -17.08 1.03 -1.55
N LEU A 68 -17.68 0.57 -2.65
CA LEU A 68 -19.14 0.66 -2.85
C LEU A 68 -19.90 -0.52 -2.22
N ALA A 69 -19.20 -1.51 -1.66
CA ALA A 69 -19.83 -2.68 -1.04
C ALA A 69 -20.66 -2.31 0.21
N TYR A 70 -20.20 -1.32 0.98
CA TYR A 70 -20.89 -0.83 2.17
C TYR A 70 -20.81 0.69 2.23
N LEU A 71 -21.97 1.34 2.24
CA LEU A 71 -22.07 2.80 2.32
C LEU A 71 -21.29 3.29 3.56
N TYR A 72 -20.37 4.24 3.37
CA TYR A 72 -19.50 4.85 4.39
C TYR A 72 -18.33 4.02 4.94
N LEU A 73 -18.08 2.80 4.46
CA LEU A 73 -16.96 2.00 4.95
C LEU A 73 -15.67 2.32 4.17
N ILE A 74 -14.69 2.88 4.87
CA ILE A 74 -13.31 3.03 4.37
C ILE A 74 -12.58 1.72 4.61
N SER A 75 -11.95 1.18 3.57
CA SER A 75 -11.16 -0.05 3.66
C SER A 75 -9.66 0.29 3.62
N ILE A 76 -8.87 -0.47 4.40
CA ILE A 76 -7.42 -0.32 4.49
C ILE A 76 -6.77 -1.57 3.91
N PHE A 77 -5.98 -1.41 2.86
CA PHE A 77 -5.17 -2.47 2.25
C PHE A 77 -3.71 -2.26 2.60
N PHE A 78 -3.05 -3.32 3.05
CA PHE A 78 -1.60 -3.33 3.27
C PHE A 78 -0.95 -4.40 2.39
N LEU A 79 -0.07 -3.97 1.48
CA LEU A 79 0.75 -4.86 0.67
C LEU A 79 2.14 -4.98 1.31
N SER A 80 2.44 -6.14 1.88
CA SER A 80 3.76 -6.39 2.46
C SER A 80 4.82 -6.65 1.39
N TYR A 81 6.02 -6.11 1.61
CA TYR A 81 7.22 -6.36 0.80
C TYR A 81 7.97 -7.63 1.20
N PHE A 82 7.57 -8.31 2.27
CA PHE A 82 8.34 -9.42 2.82
C PHE A 82 8.23 -10.66 1.92
N HIS A 83 9.32 -10.95 1.22
CA HIS A 83 9.59 -12.22 0.57
C HIS A 83 10.27 -13.13 1.61
N GLU A 84 9.76 -14.34 1.79
CA GLU A 84 10.38 -15.41 2.58
C GLU A 84 11.87 -15.53 2.22
N LEU A 85 12.75 -15.48 3.22
CA LEU A 85 14.15 -15.88 3.13
C LEU A 85 14.31 -17.18 3.92
#